data_AF-A0A7V4MRL5-F1
#
_entry.id   AF-A0A7V4MRL5-F1
#
_cell.length_a   1.000
_cell.length_b   1.000
_cell.length_c   1.000
_cell.angle_alpha   90.00
_cell.angle_beta   90.00
_cell.angle_gamma   90.00
#
_symmetry.space_group_name_H-M   'P 1'
#
loop_
_entity.id
_entity.type
_entity.pdbx_description
1 polymer ?
#
loop_
_entity_poly.entity_id
_entity_poly.type
_entity_poly.pdbx_seq_one_letter_code
_entity_poly.pdbx_strand_id
1 'polypeptide(L)'
;MWQRKNRHLISTLCCNSAFTLIEVLAAVVVLSFGIVIILRALETSLAAMGSSRNAVWGNLLIREILAETKLDMRRGIEIPSYVSGTYKMGPYNDFKWEREAEPVSSYTADNDKTKVFLYKVNIETWRSSYPSIKYSAATY
;
A
#
# COMPACT_ATOMS: atom_id res chain seq x y z
N MET A 1 -61.09 -22.55 60.26
CA MET A 1 -60.08 -21.50 60.51
C MET A 1 -58.86 -21.82 59.66
N TRP A 2 -58.70 -21.04 58.57
CA TRP A 2 -57.47 -20.74 57.84
C TRP A 2 -56.38 -21.82 57.72
N GLN A 3 -56.23 -22.42 56.53
CA GLN A 3 -54.93 -22.68 55.88
C GLN A 3 -55.17 -23.39 54.53
N ARG A 4 -55.25 -22.65 53.42
CA ARG A 4 -55.01 -23.15 52.05
C ARG A 4 -55.16 -22.03 51.03
N LYS A 5 -54.21 -21.10 50.99
CA LYS A 5 -54.17 -20.12 49.88
C LYS A 5 -52.78 -19.51 49.72
N ASN A 6 -51.75 -20.32 49.45
CA ASN A 6 -50.44 -19.85 48.98
C ASN A 6 -49.55 -21.01 48.49
N ARG A 7 -49.98 -21.75 47.45
CA ARG A 7 -49.15 -22.80 46.84
C ARG A 7 -49.16 -22.83 45.30
N HIS A 8 -49.46 -21.70 44.66
CA HIS A 8 -49.51 -21.59 43.19
C HIS A 8 -48.56 -20.54 42.58
N LEU A 9 -47.68 -19.91 43.37
CA LEU A 9 -46.82 -18.83 42.85
C LEU A 9 -45.35 -19.22 42.57
N ILE A 10 -44.99 -20.51 42.61
CA ILE A 10 -43.58 -20.91 42.44
C ILE A 10 -43.31 -21.70 41.13
N SER A 11 -44.33 -22.15 40.40
CA SER A 11 -44.10 -23.04 39.24
C SER A 11 -43.99 -22.36 37.87
N THR A 12 -44.01 -21.02 37.78
CA THR A 12 -43.92 -20.30 36.49
C THR A 12 -42.57 -19.63 36.23
N LEU A 13 -41.66 -19.59 37.21
CA LEU A 13 -40.34 -18.96 37.02
C LEU A 13 -39.28 -19.87 36.38
N CYS A 14 -39.47 -21.20 36.38
CA CYS A 14 -38.42 -22.13 35.91
C CYS A 14 -38.37 -22.29 34.38
N CYS A 15 -39.48 -22.06 33.67
CA CYS A 15 -39.53 -22.22 32.20
C CYS A 15 -38.96 -21.03 31.41
N ASN A 16 -38.87 -19.84 32.00
CA ASN A 16 -38.37 -18.65 31.29
C ASN A 16 -36.83 -18.58 31.28
N SER A 17 -36.14 -19.16 32.27
CA SER A 17 -34.67 -19.08 32.38
C SER A 17 -33.91 -19.98 31.38
N ALA A 18 -34.50 -21.08 30.91
CA ALA A 18 -33.88 -21.92 29.90
C ALA A 18 -33.91 -21.28 28.51
N PHE A 19 -34.96 -20.51 28.21
CA PHE A 19 -35.13 -19.80 26.95
C PHE A 19 -34.18 -18.58 26.86
N THR A 20 -33.94 -17.88 27.97
CA THR A 20 -32.97 -16.78 28.00
C THR A 20 -31.52 -17.26 27.91
N LEU A 21 -31.18 -18.45 28.43
CA LEU A 21 -29.82 -18.99 28.33
C LEU A 21 -29.45 -19.36 26.88
N ILE A 22 -30.36 -20.02 26.15
CA ILE A 22 -30.10 -20.38 24.75
C ILE A 22 -30.09 -19.15 23.84
N GLU A 23 -30.91 -18.14 24.15
CA GLU A 23 -30.92 -16.86 23.44
C GLU A 23 -29.61 -16.09 23.66
N VAL A 24 -29.11 -16.02 24.89
CA VAL A 24 -27.81 -15.41 25.19
C VAL A 24 -26.68 -16.19 24.52
N LEU A 25 -26.71 -17.52 24.55
CA LEU A 25 -25.71 -18.35 23.86
C LEU A 25 -25.72 -18.10 22.35
N ALA A 26 -26.91 -18.05 21.73
CA ALA A 26 -27.05 -17.73 20.30
C ALA A 26 -26.53 -16.32 20.00
N ALA A 27 -26.86 -15.32 20.83
CA ALA A 27 -26.37 -13.96 20.68
C ALA A 27 -24.84 -13.89 20.77
N VAL A 28 -24.23 -14.61 21.73
CA VAL A 28 -22.76 -14.67 21.88
C VAL A 28 -22.12 -15.36 20.68
N VAL A 29 -22.71 -16.44 20.15
CA VAL A 29 -22.21 -17.12 18.94
C VAL A 29 -22.26 -16.18 17.74
N VAL A 30 -23.39 -15.53 17.49
CA VAL A 30 -23.56 -14.57 16.38
C VAL A 30 -22.58 -13.39 16.52
N LEU A 31 -22.44 -12.84 17.73
CA LEU A 31 -21.48 -11.77 18.02
C LEU A 31 -20.05 -12.22 17.72
N SER A 32 -19.66 -13.42 18.15
CA SER A 32 -18.31 -13.96 17.94
C SER A 32 -18.00 -14.14 16.46
N PHE A 33 -18.93 -14.70 15.69
CA PHE A 33 -18.78 -14.81 14.23
C PHE A 33 -18.67 -13.43 13.56
N GLY A 34 -19.52 -12.47 13.98
CA GLY A 34 -19.47 -11.11 13.46
C GLY A 34 -18.11 -10.44 13.67
N ILE A 35 -17.54 -10.55 14.87
CA ILE A 35 -16.21 -9.99 15.18
C ILE A 35 -15.13 -10.60 14.29
N VAL A 36 -15.13 -11.92 14.10
CA VAL A 36 -14.13 -12.59 13.26
C VAL A 36 -14.21 -12.13 11.81
N ILE A 37 -15.42 -11.98 11.26
CA ILE A 37 -15.62 -11.49 9.89
C ILE A 37 -15.09 -10.06 9.74
N ILE A 38 -15.38 -9.18 10.71
CA ILE A 38 -14.92 -7.79 10.68
C ILE A 38 -13.39 -7.72 10.76
N LEU A 39 -12.75 -8.54 11.62
CA LEU A 39 -11.29 -8.56 11.73
C LEU A 39 -10.63 -9.03 10.43
N ARG A 40 -11.20 -10.02 9.75
CA ARG A 40 -10.72 -10.47 8.43
C ARG A 40 -10.85 -9.35 7.38
N ALA A 41 -11.98 -8.66 7.36
CA ALA A 41 -12.18 -7.52 6.47
C ALA A 41 -11.17 -6.39 6.75
N LEU A 42 -10.90 -6.09 8.03
CA LEU A 42 -9.92 -5.10 8.43
C LEU A 42 -8.50 -5.48 7.97
N GLU A 43 -8.10 -6.74 8.16
CA GLU A 43 -6.80 -7.26 7.73
C GLU A 43 -6.60 -7.06 6.22
N THR A 44 -7.61 -7.42 5.42
CA THR A 44 -7.55 -7.24 3.96
C THR A 44 -7.46 -5.77 3.55
N SER A 45 -8.19 -4.88 4.24
CA SER A 45 -8.15 -3.43 4.00
C SER A 45 -6.78 -2.83 4.34
N LEU A 46 -6.20 -3.22 5.47
CA LEU A 46 -4.86 -2.78 5.88
C LEU A 46 -3.78 -3.25 4.90
N ALA A 47 -3.88 -4.49 4.42
CA ALA A 47 -2.98 -5.02 3.40
C ALA A 47 -3.10 -4.24 2.08
N ALA A 48 -4.33 -3.98 1.61
CA ALA A 48 -4.58 -3.18 0.41
C ALA A 48 -4.05 -1.74 0.55
N MET A 49 -4.26 -1.11 1.70
CA MET A 49 -3.74 0.23 1.99
C MET A 49 -2.21 0.25 2.02
N GLY A 50 -1.57 -0.78 2.57
CA GLY A 50 -0.12 -0.95 2.52
C GLY A 50 0.41 -1.02 1.08
N SER A 51 -0.28 -1.77 0.21
CA SER A 51 0.06 -1.86 -1.22
C SER A 51 -0.13 -0.52 -1.94
N SER A 52 -1.27 0.14 -1.74
CA SER A 52 -1.55 1.46 -2.33
C SER A 52 -0.52 2.50 -1.90
N ARG A 53 -0.12 2.50 -0.62
CA ARG A 53 0.92 3.39 -0.11
C ARG A 53 2.26 3.14 -0.80
N ASN A 54 2.64 1.88 -0.98
CA ASN A 54 3.89 1.53 -1.67
C ASN A 54 3.88 2.00 -3.13
N ALA A 55 2.75 1.88 -3.82
CA ALA A 55 2.59 2.36 -5.19
C ALA A 55 2.71 3.89 -5.28
N VAL A 56 2.13 4.63 -4.34
CA VAL A 56 2.26 6.09 -4.29
C VAL A 56 3.71 6.50 -4.07
N TRP A 57 4.40 5.90 -3.09
CA TRP A 57 5.80 6.24 -2.82
C TRP A 57 6.75 5.85 -3.96
N GLY A 58 6.56 4.68 -4.59
CA GLY A 58 7.33 4.29 -5.77
C GLY A 58 7.19 5.30 -6.92
N ASN A 59 5.96 5.76 -7.18
CA ASN A 59 5.71 6.78 -8.20
C ASN A 59 6.29 8.15 -7.86
N LEU A 60 6.24 8.57 -6.59
CA LEU A 60 6.86 9.82 -6.16
C LEU A 60 8.39 9.76 -6.31
N LEU A 61 8.99 8.62 -5.97
CA LEU A 61 10.42 8.40 -6.12
C LEU A 61 10.87 8.48 -7.58
N ILE A 62 10.10 7.87 -8.49
CA ILE A 62 10.35 7.98 -9.94
C ILE A 62 10.36 9.45 -10.38
N ARG A 63 9.40 10.26 -9.91
CA ARG A 63 9.32 11.68 -10.25
C ARG A 63 10.51 12.48 -9.71
N GLU A 64 10.99 12.15 -8.51
CA GLU A 64 12.16 12.77 -7.90
C GLU A 64 13.42 12.48 -8.73
N ILE A 65 13.70 11.21 -9.04
CA ILE A 65 14.85 10.79 -9.87
C ILE A 65 14.80 11.42 -11.28
N LEU A 66 13.59 11.51 -11.85
CA LEU A 66 13.37 12.13 -13.14
C LEU A 66 13.61 13.64 -13.09
N ALA A 67 13.23 14.31 -12.01
CA ALA A 67 13.51 15.72 -11.80
C ALA A 67 15.01 15.99 -11.65
N GLU A 68 15.71 15.17 -10.85
CA GLU A 68 17.18 15.23 -10.71
C GLU A 68 17.88 15.04 -12.06
N THR A 69 17.48 14.01 -12.81
CA THR A 69 18.03 13.74 -14.14
C THR A 69 17.82 14.92 -15.10
N LYS A 70 16.63 15.55 -15.07
CA LYS A 70 16.35 16.75 -15.88
C LYS A 70 17.19 17.96 -15.46
N LEU A 71 17.48 18.11 -14.17
CA LEU A 71 18.37 19.16 -13.68
C LEU A 71 19.82 18.93 -14.14
N ASP A 72 20.29 17.69 -14.13
CA ASP A 72 21.63 17.33 -14.61
C ASP A 72 21.78 17.55 -16.12
N MET A 73 20.76 17.20 -16.91
CA MET A 73 20.68 17.54 -18.36
C MET A 73 20.83 19.05 -18.58
N ARG A 74 20.11 19.87 -17.80
CA ARG A 74 20.14 21.33 -17.91
C ARG A 74 21.49 21.92 -17.51
N ARG A 75 22.22 21.27 -16.60
CA ARG A 75 23.56 21.68 -16.17
C ARG A 75 24.65 21.26 -17.15
N GLY A 76 24.32 20.49 -18.20
CA GLY A 76 25.29 19.97 -19.16
C GLY A 76 26.17 18.86 -18.57
N ILE A 77 25.73 18.22 -17.49
CA ILE A 77 26.41 17.07 -16.91
C ILE A 77 26.12 15.86 -17.80
N GLU A 78 27.16 15.15 -18.23
CA GLU A 78 27.00 13.93 -19.00
C GLU A 78 26.21 12.90 -18.19
N ILE A 79 25.19 12.31 -18.83
CA ILE A 79 24.29 11.39 -18.17
C ILE A 79 24.85 9.98 -18.29
N PRO A 80 25.23 9.34 -17.16
CA PRO A 80 25.65 7.95 -17.19
C PRO A 80 24.51 7.06 -17.67
N SER A 81 24.83 6.10 -18.51
CA SER A 81 23.86 5.18 -19.11
C SER A 81 23.10 4.35 -18.08
N TYR A 82 23.71 4.08 -16.93
CA TYR A 82 23.10 3.33 -15.84
C TYR A 82 23.49 3.93 -14.49
N VAL A 83 22.49 4.10 -13.62
CA VAL A 83 22.68 4.49 -12.22
C VAL A 83 21.69 3.72 -11.37
N SER A 84 22.16 3.21 -10.24
CA SER A 84 21.32 2.52 -9.26
C SER A 84 21.56 3.07 -7.87
N GLY A 85 20.54 3.04 -7.02
CA GLY A 85 20.65 3.49 -5.65
C GLY A 85 19.68 2.82 -4.70
N THR A 86 19.82 3.14 -3.43
CA THR A 86 18.91 2.70 -2.38
C THR A 86 18.68 3.84 -1.42
N TYR A 87 17.41 4.13 -1.13
CA TYR A 87 17.06 5.15 -0.13
C TYR A 87 17.00 4.49 1.25
N LYS A 88 17.77 5.05 2.19
CA LYS A 88 17.88 4.56 3.58
C LYS A 88 17.14 5.44 4.60
N MET A 89 16.52 6.54 4.17
CA MET A 89 15.87 7.51 5.05
C MET A 89 14.54 8.00 4.46
N GLY A 90 13.62 8.41 5.35
CA GLY A 90 12.34 8.99 4.98
C GLY A 90 11.30 7.96 4.52
N PRO A 91 10.24 8.41 3.80
CA PRO A 91 9.14 7.55 3.36
C PRO A 91 9.55 6.50 2.33
N TYR A 92 10.70 6.69 1.68
CA TYR A 92 11.30 5.78 0.72
C TYR A 92 12.23 4.74 1.37
N ASN A 93 12.19 4.59 2.69
CA ASN A 93 13.01 3.60 3.35
C ASN A 93 12.76 2.21 2.74
N ASP A 94 13.86 1.53 2.42
CA ASP A 94 13.88 0.19 1.83
C ASP A 94 13.49 0.15 0.33
N PHE A 95 13.36 1.31 -0.33
CA PHE A 95 13.23 1.38 -1.79
C PHE A 95 14.59 1.35 -2.48
N LYS A 96 14.66 0.51 -3.50
CA LYS A 96 15.74 0.45 -4.49
C LYS A 96 15.24 1.07 -5.79
N TRP A 97 16.18 1.64 -6.53
CA TRP A 97 15.88 2.22 -7.82
C TRP A 97 17.03 2.00 -8.79
N GLU A 98 16.67 1.92 -10.05
CA GLU A 98 17.58 1.83 -11.19
C GLU A 98 17.10 2.81 -12.26
N ARG A 99 18.05 3.46 -12.92
CA ARG A 99 17.81 4.39 -14.01
C ARG A 99 18.73 4.03 -15.16
N GLU A 100 18.13 3.76 -16.30
CA GLU A 100 18.80 3.57 -17.57
C GLU A 100 18.54 4.78 -18.47
N ALA A 101 19.58 5.31 -19.09
CA ALA A 101 19.51 6.44 -20.01
C ALA A 101 20.22 6.09 -21.32
N GLU A 102 19.48 6.09 -22.41
CA GLU A 102 19.99 5.75 -23.75
C GLU A 102 19.84 6.94 -24.69
N PRO A 103 20.90 7.39 -25.38
CA PRO A 103 20.79 8.42 -26.40
C PRO A 103 20.05 7.86 -27.62
N VAL A 104 18.90 8.46 -27.97
CA VAL A 104 18.05 8.01 -29.09
C VAL A 104 18.33 8.79 -30.37
N SER A 105 18.59 10.09 -30.25
CA SER A 105 18.89 10.94 -31.41
C SER A 105 19.77 12.10 -31.01
N SER A 106 20.59 12.58 -31.95
CA SER A 106 21.36 13.80 -31.78
C SER A 106 21.04 14.78 -32.90
N TYR A 107 20.76 16.03 -32.55
CA TYR A 107 20.63 17.14 -33.50
C TYR A 107 21.81 18.09 -33.33
N THR A 108 22.44 18.49 -34.44
CA THR A 108 23.48 19.52 -34.43
C THR A 108 22.87 20.79 -35.00
N ALA A 109 22.84 21.86 -34.21
CA ALA A 109 22.36 23.14 -34.70
C ALA A 109 23.40 23.77 -35.65
N ASP A 110 22.95 24.27 -36.80
CA ASP A 110 23.79 24.65 -37.95
C ASP A 110 24.70 25.87 -37.70
N ASN A 111 24.47 26.63 -36.62
CA ASN A 111 25.19 27.87 -36.33
C ASN A 111 26.14 27.81 -35.13
N ASP A 112 26.09 26.73 -34.35
CA ASP A 112 26.90 26.61 -33.13
C ASP A 112 27.11 25.12 -32.89
N LYS A 113 28.35 24.67 -32.66
CA LYS A 113 28.75 23.24 -32.59
C LYS A 113 28.10 22.43 -31.45
N THR A 114 26.99 22.93 -30.90
CA THR A 114 26.18 22.39 -29.84
C THR A 114 25.37 21.20 -30.36
N LYS A 115 25.81 20.00 -29.99
CA LYS A 115 25.04 18.76 -30.18
C LYS A 115 24.00 18.66 -29.07
N VAL A 116 22.72 18.67 -29.46
CA VAL A 116 21.60 18.38 -28.57
C VAL A 116 21.29 16.90 -28.68
N PHE A 117 21.30 16.18 -27.56
CA PHE A 117 20.95 14.76 -27.50
C PHE A 117 19.56 14.59 -26.90
N LEU A 118 18.74 13.74 -27.53
CA LEU A 118 17.50 13.21 -26.97
C LEU A 118 17.84 11.91 -26.24
N TYR A 119 17.47 11.82 -24.97
CA TYR A 119 17.71 10.62 -24.16
C TYR A 119 16.39 9.96 -23.82
N LYS A 120 16.29 8.65 -24.06
CA LYS A 120 15.25 7.83 -23.44
C LYS A 120 15.72 7.43 -22.05
N VAL A 121 14.96 7.82 -21.03
CA VAL A 121 15.24 7.51 -19.64
C VAL A 121 14.19 6.55 -19.12
N ASN A 122 14.61 5.34 -18.74
CA ASN A 122 13.79 4.37 -18.03
C ASN A 122 14.17 4.40 -16.55
N ILE A 123 13.18 4.48 -15.66
CA ILE A 123 13.38 4.42 -14.22
C ILE A 123 12.53 3.29 -13.68
N GLU A 124 13.16 2.40 -12.92
CA GLU A 124 12.49 1.36 -12.16
C GLU A 124 12.68 1.61 -10.66
N THR A 125 11.63 1.40 -9.88
CA THR A 125 11.69 1.42 -8.42
C THR A 125 10.97 0.21 -7.84
N TRP A 126 11.51 -0.35 -6.77
CA TRP A 126 10.89 -1.47 -6.06
C TRP A 126 11.33 -1.47 -4.61
N ARG A 127 10.60 -2.23 -3.78
CA ARG A 127 10.94 -2.39 -2.38
C ARG A 127 11.85 -3.60 -2.19
N SER A 128 12.88 -3.48 -1.37
CA SER A 128 13.80 -4.58 -1.06
C SER A 128 13.06 -5.82 -0.52
N SER A 129 12.01 -5.61 0.28
CA SER A 129 11.17 -6.67 0.83
C SER A 129 10.24 -7.34 -0.21
N TYR A 130 9.99 -6.72 -1.36
CA TYR A 130 9.09 -7.20 -2.42
C TYR A 130 9.68 -6.97 -3.81
N PRO A 131 10.75 -7.69 -4.19
CA PRO A 131 11.48 -7.45 -5.44
C PRO A 131 10.68 -7.76 -6.70
N SER A 132 9.61 -8.54 -6.60
CA SER A 132 8.71 -8.87 -7.71
C SER A 132 7.76 -7.72 -8.09
N ILE A 133 7.53 -6.76 -7.20
CA ILE A 133 6.63 -5.62 -7.45
C ILE A 133 7.49 -4.42 -7.83
N LYS A 134 7.63 -4.21 -9.14
CA LYS A 134 8.36 -3.09 -9.72
C LYS A 134 7.40 -2.04 -10.26
N TYR A 135 7.78 -0.77 -10.08
CA TYR A 135 7.14 0.38 -10.69
C TYR A 135 8.11 0.97 -11.71
N SER A 136 7.68 1.14 -12.94
CA SER A 136 8.54 1.61 -14.04
C SER A 136 7.91 2.80 -14.76
N ALA A 137 8.74 3.76 -15.16
CA ALA A 137 8.35 4.82 -16.07
C ALA A 137 9.44 5.05 -17.12
N ALA A 138 9.02 5.34 -18.35
CA ALA A 138 9.90 5.72 -19.45
C ALA A 138 9.55 7.13 -19.92
N THR A 139 10.56 7.99 -20.11
CA THR A 139 10.41 9.34 -20.66
C THR A 139 11.47 9.61 -21.73
N TYR A 140 11.23 10.64 -22.54
CA TYR A 140 12.20 11.26 -23.43
C TYR A 140 12.58 12.66 -22.92
#